data_AF-A0A150AM62-F1
#
_entry.id   AF-A0A150AM62-F1
#
_cell.length_a   1.000
_cell.length_b   1.000
_cell.length_c   1.000
_cell.angle_alpha   90.00
_cell.angle_beta   90.00
_cell.angle_gamma   90.00
#
_symmetry.space_group_name_H-M   'P 1'
#
loop_
_entity.id
_entity.type
_entity.pdbx_description
1 polymer ?
#
loop_
_entity_poly.entity_id
_entity_poly.type
_entity_poly.pdbx_seq_one_letter_code
_entity_poly.pdbx_strand_id
1 'polypeptide(L)'
;MVSLSEIIKQSIDFISYQLNDEVNQYEIENQIKKVRRDRSFADNIMTQILKSWSVDSEKVILILHYEHDSDTIAYKMDSIDELNRKLKSDFYHLNPFISYVIPIVKGKVKTFKMFDQDDNEIIKEEIGFNVKEYLDHLKIKWD
;
A
#
# COMPACT_ATOMS: atom_id res chain seq x y z
N MET A 1 13.94 14.90 -1.94
CA MET A 1 13.62 13.59 -1.34
C MET A 1 12.90 13.81 -0.02
N VAL A 2 11.94 12.96 0.31
CA VAL A 2 11.18 12.97 1.56
C VAL A 2 11.66 11.80 2.42
N SER A 3 11.92 12.02 3.71
CA SER A 3 12.44 10.96 4.57
C SER A 3 11.40 9.87 4.79
N LEU A 4 11.85 8.62 4.92
CA LEU A 4 10.94 7.51 5.15
C LEU A 4 10.23 7.63 6.50
N SER A 5 10.90 8.15 7.54
CA SER A 5 10.28 8.39 8.85
C SER A 5 9.16 9.43 8.79
N GLU A 6 9.26 10.45 7.94
CA GLU A 6 8.17 11.43 7.74
C GLU A 6 6.98 10.81 7.00
N ILE A 7 7.25 9.98 5.98
CA ILE A 7 6.21 9.19 5.30
C ILE A 7 5.49 8.27 6.31
N ILE A 8 6.24 7.55 7.14
CA ILE A 8 5.67 6.65 8.15
C ILE A 8 4.79 7.44 9.11
N LYS A 9 5.28 8.56 9.64
CA LYS A 9 4.52 9.42 10.54
C LYS A 9 3.19 9.89 9.93
N GLN A 10 3.18 10.25 8.65
CA GLN A 10 1.96 10.64 7.94
C GLN A 10 0.99 9.47 7.70
N SER A 11 1.48 8.22 7.73
CA SER A 11 0.70 7.02 7.44
C SER A 11 0.09 6.34 8.67
N ILE A 12 0.48 6.69 9.89
CA ILE A 12 0.08 5.98 11.13
C ILE A 12 -1.43 5.85 11.25
N ASP A 13 -2.16 6.96 11.23
CA ASP A 13 -3.62 6.95 11.43
C ASP A 13 -4.34 6.13 10.35
N PHE A 14 -3.82 6.19 9.12
CA PHE A 14 -4.37 5.44 8.00
C PHE A 14 -4.14 3.94 8.14
N ILE A 15 -2.92 3.52 8.49
CA ILE A 15 -2.58 2.11 8.72
C ILE A 15 -3.38 1.56 9.89
N SER A 16 -3.48 2.31 10.99
CA SER A 16 -4.27 1.91 12.15
C SER A 16 -5.74 1.71 11.80
N TYR A 17 -6.30 2.59 10.97
CA TYR A 17 -7.65 2.42 10.44
C TYR A 17 -7.79 1.15 9.59
N GLN A 18 -6.86 0.88 8.67
CA GLN A 18 -6.89 -0.31 7.81
C GLN A 18 -6.80 -1.62 8.60
N LEU A 19 -5.95 -1.63 9.63
CA LEU A 19 -5.72 -2.81 10.47
C LEU A 19 -6.76 -2.96 11.58
N ASN A 20 -7.54 -1.91 11.86
CA ASN A 20 -8.37 -1.81 13.05
C ASN A 20 -7.56 -2.12 14.33
N ASP A 21 -6.33 -1.58 14.40
CA ASP A 21 -5.40 -1.76 15.51
C ASP A 21 -4.48 -0.53 15.68
N GLU A 22 -3.99 -0.29 16.89
CA GLU A 22 -3.07 0.81 17.17
C GLU A 22 -1.64 0.44 16.74
N VAL A 23 -1.11 1.17 15.76
CA VAL A 23 0.25 0.98 15.26
C VAL A 23 1.07 2.23 15.52
N ASN A 24 2.33 2.05 15.90
CA ASN A 24 3.25 3.16 16.10
C ASN A 24 4.38 3.17 15.06
N GLN A 25 5.09 4.29 14.99
CA GLN A 25 6.18 4.49 14.03
C GLN A 25 7.26 3.40 14.12
N TYR A 26 7.63 2.96 15.32
CA TYR A 26 8.72 2.00 15.52
C TYR A 26 8.38 0.62 14.95
N GLU A 27 7.12 0.21 15.08
CA GLU A 27 6.64 -1.04 14.51
C GLU A 27 6.72 -1.04 12.97
N ILE A 28 6.20 0.01 12.34
CA ILE A 28 6.25 0.17 10.89
C ILE A 28 7.71 0.23 10.39
N GLU A 29 8.58 0.97 11.09
CA GLU A 29 10.01 1.03 10.74
C GLU A 29 10.68 -0.35 10.78
N ASN A 30 10.30 -1.23 11.71
CA ASN A 30 10.82 -2.58 11.80
C ASN A 30 10.28 -3.49 10.69
N GLN A 31 8.99 -3.39 10.36
CA GLN A 31 8.37 -4.12 9.27
C GLN A 31 8.96 -3.73 7.91
N ILE A 32 9.20 -2.44 7.69
CA ILE A 32 9.79 -1.90 6.45
C ILE A 32 11.22 -2.41 6.21
N LYS A 33 11.97 -2.73 7.28
CA LYS A 33 13.32 -3.32 7.16
C LYS A 33 13.31 -4.79 6.74
N LYS A 34 12.19 -5.50 6.91
CA LYS A 34 12.01 -6.88 6.46
C LYS A 34 11.63 -6.88 4.98
N VAL A 35 12.61 -6.70 4.10
CA VAL A 35 12.36 -6.58 2.66
C VAL A 35 12.35 -7.95 1.99
N ARG A 36 11.31 -8.22 1.20
CA ARG A 36 11.28 -9.38 0.32
C ARG A 36 12.35 -9.26 -0.77
N ARG A 37 13.34 -10.14 -0.75
CA ARG A 37 14.45 -10.17 -1.73
C ARG A 37 14.21 -11.08 -2.94
N ASP A 38 13.01 -11.66 -3.05
CA ASP A 38 12.70 -12.66 -4.06
C ASP A 38 12.64 -12.08 -5.49
N ARG A 39 13.12 -12.86 -6.46
CA ARG A 39 13.07 -12.54 -7.91
C ARG A 39 11.65 -12.43 -8.44
N SER A 40 10.67 -12.99 -7.75
CA SER A 40 9.24 -12.89 -8.07
C SER A 40 8.73 -11.45 -8.10
N PHE A 41 9.45 -10.50 -7.47
CA PHE A 41 9.13 -9.08 -7.44
C PHE A 41 10.26 -8.23 -8.01
N ALA A 42 10.55 -8.41 -9.31
CA ALA A 42 11.65 -7.76 -10.00
C ALA A 42 11.64 -6.21 -9.89
N ASP A 43 10.46 -5.60 -9.75
CA ASP A 43 10.28 -4.15 -9.65
C ASP A 43 10.27 -3.61 -8.21
N ASN A 44 10.65 -4.43 -7.21
CA ASN A 44 10.70 -3.99 -5.82
C ASN A 44 11.83 -2.97 -5.60
N ILE A 45 11.47 -1.70 -5.44
CA ILE A 45 12.40 -0.60 -5.18
C ILE A 45 12.69 -0.38 -3.70
N MET A 46 12.13 -1.17 -2.79
CA MET A 46 12.30 -0.98 -1.34
C MET A 46 13.77 -1.00 -0.91
N THR A 47 14.58 -1.87 -1.53
CA THR A 47 16.04 -1.90 -1.27
C THR A 47 16.72 -0.57 -1.64
N GLN A 48 16.26 0.11 -2.69
CA GLN A 48 16.80 1.42 -3.09
C GLN A 48 16.38 2.51 -2.10
N ILE A 49 15.10 2.51 -1.71
CA ILE A 49 14.55 3.43 -0.71
C ILE A 49 15.28 3.29 0.63
N LEU A 50 15.57 2.06 1.06
CA LEU A 50 16.29 1.80 2.31
C LEU A 50 17.74 2.28 2.28
N LYS A 51 18.43 2.20 1.14
CA LYS A 51 19.80 2.71 0.99
C LYS A 51 19.88 4.23 1.22
N SER A 52 18.86 4.97 0.79
CA SER A 52 18.77 6.42 0.98
C SER A 52 17.90 6.84 2.18
N TRP A 53 17.27 5.87 2.85
CA TRP A 53 16.21 6.06 3.85
C TRP A 53 15.19 7.14 3.49
N SER A 54 14.83 7.21 2.20
CA SER A 54 14.02 8.31 1.67
C SER A 54 13.43 7.98 0.30
N VAL A 55 12.35 8.69 -0.03
CA VAL A 55 11.62 8.61 -1.29
C VAL A 55 11.87 9.86 -2.13
N ASP A 56 11.98 9.69 -3.43
CA ASP A 56 12.01 10.81 -4.38
C ASP A 56 10.69 11.60 -4.32
N SER A 57 10.77 12.93 -4.21
CA SER A 57 9.59 13.78 -4.01
C SER A 57 8.71 13.87 -5.25
N GLU A 58 9.20 13.50 -6.44
CA GLU A 58 8.40 13.59 -7.66
C GLU A 58 7.73 12.27 -8.05
N LYS A 59 8.04 11.17 -7.35
CA LYS A 59 7.57 9.83 -7.73
C LYS A 59 6.21 9.50 -7.14
N VAL A 60 5.53 8.58 -7.82
CA VAL A 60 4.40 7.83 -7.27
C VAL A 60 4.93 6.47 -6.81
N ILE A 61 4.74 6.15 -5.53
CA ILE A 61 5.23 4.91 -4.92
C ILE A 61 4.10 4.25 -4.14
N LEU A 62 4.03 2.93 -4.20
CA LEU A 62 3.15 2.12 -3.37
C LEU A 62 4.00 1.18 -2.51
N ILE A 63 3.98 1.37 -1.20
CA ILE A 63 4.60 0.44 -0.24
C ILE A 63 3.52 -0.51 0.26
N LEU A 64 3.83 -1.81 0.33
CA LEU A 64 2.94 -2.86 0.79
C LEU A 64 3.64 -3.69 1.85
N HIS A 65 2.92 -4.04 2.91
CA HIS A 65 3.37 -5.02 3.90
C HIS A 65 2.54 -6.29 3.80
N TYR A 66 3.21 -7.44 3.74
CA TYR A 66 2.62 -8.76 3.65
C TYR A 66 2.69 -9.47 5.00
N GLU A 67 1.53 -9.81 5.56
CA GLU A 67 1.37 -10.42 6.89
C GLU A 67 2.07 -11.76 7.00
N HIS A 68 1.77 -12.66 6.05
CA HIS A 68 2.20 -14.07 6.09
C HIS A 68 3.72 -14.22 6.12
N ASP A 69 4.41 -13.42 5.30
CA ASP A 69 5.86 -13.48 5.16
C ASP A 69 6.56 -12.39 6.00
N SER A 70 5.78 -11.52 6.66
CA SER A 70 6.26 -10.31 7.36
C SER A 70 7.17 -9.43 6.48
N ASP A 71 6.85 -9.35 5.19
CA ASP A 71 7.70 -8.80 4.16
C ASP A 71 7.17 -7.46 3.63
N THR A 72 8.06 -6.53 3.35
CA THR A 72 7.72 -5.22 2.75
C THR A 72 8.28 -5.09 1.35
N ILE A 73 7.44 -4.62 0.43
CA ILE A 73 7.82 -4.29 -0.94
C ILE A 73 7.36 -2.88 -1.31
N ALA A 74 8.05 -2.25 -2.25
CA ALA A 74 7.68 -0.96 -2.76
C ALA A 74 7.73 -0.95 -4.29
N TYR A 75 6.69 -0.45 -4.93
CA TYR A 75 6.61 -0.28 -6.39
C TYR A 75 6.65 1.18 -6.76
N LYS A 76 7.43 1.50 -7.80
CA LYS A 76 7.35 2.80 -8.47
C LYS A 76 6.25 2.72 -9.53
N MET A 77 5.40 3.74 -9.59
CA MET A 77 4.41 3.94 -10.65
C MET A 77 4.75 5.20 -11.44
N ASP A 78 4.30 5.26 -12.69
CA ASP A 78 4.46 6.43 -13.56
C ASP A 78 3.31 7.43 -13.39
N SER A 79 2.16 7.01 -12.84
CA SER A 79 0.99 7.87 -12.65
C SER A 79 0.06 7.42 -11.51
N ILE A 80 -0.86 8.31 -11.12
CA ILE A 80 -1.95 7.99 -10.18
C ILE A 80 -2.93 6.98 -10.81
N ASP A 81 -3.14 7.02 -12.12
CA ASP A 81 -4.03 6.06 -12.81
C ASP A 81 -3.47 4.63 -12.79
N GLU A 82 -2.15 4.49 -12.88
CA GLU A 82 -1.48 3.20 -12.68
C GLU A 82 -1.61 2.71 -11.23
N LEU A 83 -1.42 3.61 -10.26
CA LEU A 83 -1.65 3.31 -8.84
C LEU A 83 -3.09 2.84 -8.59
N ASN A 84 -4.09 3.54 -9.14
CA ASN A 84 -5.50 3.17 -9.04
C ASN A 84 -5.77 1.77 -9.61
N ARG A 85 -5.26 1.48 -10.81
CA ARG A 85 -5.39 0.16 -11.43
C ARG A 85 -4.78 -0.91 -10.54
N LYS A 86 -3.56 -0.67 -10.04
CA LYS A 86 -2.83 -1.61 -9.18
C LYS A 86 -3.56 -1.90 -7.87
N LEU A 87 -4.10 -0.87 -7.20
CA LEU A 87 -4.87 -1.03 -5.96
C LEU A 87 -6.13 -1.88 -6.19
N LYS A 88 -6.85 -1.65 -7.29
CA LYS A 88 -8.01 -2.46 -7.66
C LYS A 88 -7.62 -3.89 -8.03
N SER A 89 -6.69 -4.09 -8.96
CA SER A 89 -6.44 -5.38 -9.59
C SER A 89 -5.59 -6.35 -8.78
N ASP A 90 -4.57 -5.85 -8.06
CA ASP A 90 -3.47 -6.71 -7.61
C ASP A 90 -3.39 -6.85 -6.09
N PHE A 91 -3.89 -5.87 -5.34
CA PHE A 91 -3.47 -5.72 -3.94
C PHE A 91 -4.59 -5.66 -2.92
N TYR A 92 -5.75 -5.04 -3.19
CA TYR A 92 -6.65 -4.72 -2.08
C TYR A 92 -7.86 -5.65 -1.88
N HIS A 93 -8.27 -6.44 -2.89
CA HIS A 93 -9.45 -7.32 -2.79
C HIS A 93 -9.20 -8.81 -3.09
N LEU A 94 -7.97 -9.18 -3.43
CA LEU A 94 -7.60 -10.57 -3.75
C LEU A 94 -6.47 -11.11 -2.90
N ASN A 95 -5.81 -10.26 -2.12
CA ASN A 95 -4.61 -10.63 -1.42
C ASN A 95 -4.84 -10.54 0.10
N PRO A 96 -5.42 -11.59 0.72
CA PRO A 96 -5.62 -11.63 2.18
C PRO A 96 -4.29 -11.56 2.94
N PHE A 97 -3.16 -11.68 2.25
CA PHE A 97 -1.83 -11.60 2.83
C PHE A 97 -1.30 -10.18 2.91
N ILE A 98 -2.00 -9.14 2.42
CA ILE A 98 -1.55 -7.75 2.58
C ILE A 98 -2.16 -7.16 3.86
N SER A 99 -1.28 -6.73 4.78
CA SER A 99 -1.68 -6.09 6.03
C SER A 99 -2.07 -4.64 5.82
N TYR A 100 -1.21 -3.85 5.19
CA TYR A 100 -1.45 -2.44 4.95
C TYR A 100 -0.71 -1.95 3.71
N VAL A 101 -1.11 -0.76 3.24
CA VAL A 101 -0.49 -0.09 2.09
C VAL A 101 -0.22 1.38 2.39
N ILE A 102 0.88 1.91 1.84
CA ILE A 102 1.23 3.32 1.96
C ILE A 102 1.43 3.87 0.54
N PRO A 103 0.43 4.57 -0.03
CA PRO A 103 0.60 5.23 -1.30
C PRO A 103 1.21 6.63 -1.09
N ILE A 104 2.26 6.91 -1.85
CA ILE A 104 3.01 8.16 -1.82
C ILE A 104 2.87 8.79 -3.20
N VAL A 105 2.28 9.99 -3.25
CA VAL A 105 2.09 10.74 -4.49
C VAL A 105 2.80 12.08 -4.35
N LYS A 106 3.83 12.30 -5.18
CA LYS A 106 4.64 13.53 -5.15
C LYS A 106 5.14 13.86 -3.73
N GLY A 107 5.70 12.85 -3.08
CA GLY A 107 6.31 12.98 -1.75
C GLY A 107 5.32 13.10 -0.58
N LYS A 108 4.01 12.99 -0.82
CA LYS A 108 2.99 13.04 0.24
C LYS A 108 2.29 11.70 0.37
N VAL A 109 2.03 11.26 1.59
CA VAL A 109 1.12 10.14 1.82
C VAL A 109 -0.28 10.56 1.39
N LYS A 110 -0.94 9.70 0.63
CA LYS A 110 -2.34 9.85 0.27
C LYS A 110 -3.16 8.79 1.00
N THR A 111 -4.34 9.15 1.46
CA THR A 111 -5.28 8.19 2.02
C THR A 111 -6.37 7.94 0.99
N PHE A 112 -6.93 6.73 1.03
CA PHE A 112 -8.02 6.38 0.16
C PHE A 112 -8.96 5.40 0.86
N LYS A 113 -10.19 5.40 0.37
CA LYS A 113 -11.24 4.47 0.76
C LYS A 113 -11.73 3.75 -0.48
N MET A 114 -12.01 2.45 -0.35
CA MET A 114 -12.56 1.65 -1.42
C MET A 114 -14.03 1.37 -1.14
N PHE A 115 -14.84 1.43 -2.19
CA PHE A 115 -16.27 1.22 -2.11
C PHE A 115 -16.71 0.20 -3.15
N ASP A 116 -17.68 -0.63 -2.79
CA ASP A 116 -18.35 -1.55 -3.71
C ASP A 116 -19.33 -0.80 -4.64
N GLN A 117 -20.08 -1.58 -5.43
CA GLN A 117 -21.12 -1.06 -6.34
C GLN A 117 -22.27 -0.35 -5.59
N ASP A 118 -22.51 -0.75 -4.35
CA ASP A 118 -23.60 -0.28 -3.48
C ASP A 118 -23.14 0.88 -2.57
N ASP A 119 -21.95 1.42 -2.79
CA ASP A 119 -21.30 2.48 -2.00
C ASP A 119 -21.02 2.11 -0.53
N ASN A 120 -20.91 0.82 -0.21
CA ASN A 120 -20.40 0.37 1.09
C ASN A 120 -18.88 0.45 1.13
N GLU A 121 -18.32 0.97 2.23
CA GLU A 121 -16.88 1.04 2.42
C GLU A 121 -16.29 -0.35 2.70
N ILE A 122 -15.24 -0.70 1.96
CA ILE A 122 -14.55 -1.98 2.06
C ILE A 122 -13.21 -1.77 2.76
N ILE A 123 -13.04 -2.36 3.95
CA ILE A 123 -11.81 -2.26 4.74
C ILE A 123 -10.97 -3.54 4.59
N LYS A 124 -11.60 -4.72 4.73
CA LYS A 124 -11.01 -6.05 4.51
C LYS A 124 -12.16 -7.05 4.38
N GLU A 125 -12.46 -7.54 3.18
CA GLU A 125 -13.47 -8.60 2.97
C GLU A 125 -12.79 -9.88 2.47
N GLU A 126 -13.13 -11.03 3.06
CA GLU A 126 -12.88 -12.34 2.45
C GLU A 126 -13.97 -12.61 1.40
N ILE A 127 -13.64 -12.44 0.12
CA ILE A 127 -14.64 -12.60 -0.94
C ILE A 127 -14.69 -14.06 -1.41
N GLY A 128 -15.88 -14.65 -1.35
CA GLY A 128 -16.24 -15.89 -2.04
C GLY A 128 -16.56 -15.64 -3.53
N PHE A 129 -15.57 -15.85 -4.39
CA PHE A 129 -15.63 -16.13 -5.85
C PHE A 129 -16.74 -15.48 -6.73
N ASN A 130 -16.44 -14.32 -7.34
CA ASN A 130 -16.32 -14.13 -8.79
C ASN A 130 -15.52 -12.83 -9.07
N VAL A 131 -14.21 -12.98 -9.24
CA VAL A 131 -13.21 -11.90 -9.06
C VAL A 131 -13.32 -10.79 -10.10
N LYS A 132 -13.57 -11.12 -11.37
CA LYS A 132 -13.38 -10.15 -12.46
C LYS A 132 -14.48 -9.08 -12.53
N GLU A 133 -15.75 -9.48 -12.42
CA GLU A 133 -16.88 -8.54 -12.43
C GLU A 133 -16.87 -7.64 -11.19
N TYR A 134 -16.48 -8.19 -10.04
CA TYR A 134 -16.37 -7.42 -8.80
C TYR A 134 -15.35 -6.27 -8.91
N LEU A 135 -14.17 -6.52 -9.51
CA LEU A 135 -13.12 -5.51 -9.65
C LEU A 135 -13.53 -4.29 -10.49
N ASP A 136 -14.35 -4.50 -11.52
CA ASP A 136 -14.80 -3.43 -12.43
C ASP A 136 -15.74 -2.45 -11.73
N HIS A 137 -16.42 -2.87 -10.66
CA HIS A 137 -17.38 -2.05 -9.92
C HIS A 137 -16.78 -1.32 -8.70
N LEU A 138 -15.52 -1.59 -8.36
CA LEU A 138 -14.85 -0.93 -7.25
C LEU A 138 -14.59 0.55 -7.53
N LYS A 139 -14.89 1.41 -6.55
CA LYS A 139 -14.60 2.84 -6.59
C LYS A 139 -13.52 3.16 -5.55
N ILE A 140 -12.48 3.88 -5.96
CA ILE A 140 -11.48 4.45 -5.04
C ILE A 140 -11.81 5.92 -4.88
N LYS A 141 -11.94 6.38 -3.63
CA LYS A 141 -12.03 7.80 -3.30
C LYS A 141 -10.77 8.19 -2.53
N TRP A 142 -10.09 9.22 -3.01
CA TRP A 142 -8.88 9.77 -2.38
C TRP A 142 -9.24 10.98 -1.52
N ASP A 143 -8.55 11.15 -0.38
CA ASP A 143 -8.56 12.41 0.38
C ASP A 143 -7.40 13.36 -0.03
#